data_AF-A0A7V9KMJ2-F1
#
_entry.id   AF-A0A7V9KMJ2-F1
#
_cell.length_a   1.000
_cell.length_b   1.000
_cell.length_c   1.000
_cell.angle_alpha   90.00
_cell.angle_beta   90.00
_cell.angle_gamma   90.00
#
_symmetry.space_group_name_H-M   'P 1'
#
loop_
_entity.id
_entity.type
_entity.pdbx_description
1 polymer ?
#
loop_
_entity_poly.entity_id
_entity_poly.type
_entity_poly.pdbx_seq_one_letter_code
_entity_poly.pdbx_strand_id
1 'polypeptide(L)' 'MYVGQGEIALLTAQLDALHRKQYEALQVKERKEQQAFDSLDQSIDNLAQLTSTLTEAVLVAAGFHQHKRQWRKQKR' A
#
# COMPACT_ATOMS: atom_id res chain seq x y z
N MET A 1 54.47 15.98 -1.01
CA MET A 1 54.12 14.78 -1.80
C MET A 1 52.59 14.69 -1.84
N TYR A 2 52.00 15.15 -2.94
CA TYR A 2 50.55 15.37 -3.12
C TYR A 2 50.05 14.40 -4.20
N VAL A 3 50.24 13.10 -3.98
CA VAL A 3 49.88 12.05 -4.96
C VAL A 3 48.68 11.23 -4.48
N GLY A 4 48.42 11.18 -3.17
CA GLY A 4 47.30 10.40 -2.62
C GLY A 4 45.94 11.10 -2.65
N GLN A 5 45.87 12.44 -2.66
CA GLN A 5 44.59 13.14 -2.44
C GLN A 5 43.63 13.03 -3.65
N GLY A 6 44.15 13.00 -4.88
CA GLY A 6 43.34 12.88 -6.09
C GLY A 6 42.86 11.45 -6.38
N GLU A 7 43.73 10.46 -6.15
CA GLU A 7 43.39 9.04 -6.34
C GLU A 7 42.38 8.56 -5.29
N ILE A 8 42.54 8.98 -4.03
CA ILE A 8 41.56 8.72 -2.97
C ILE A 8 40.23 9.40 -3.31
N ALA A 9 40.23 10.65 -3.78
CA ALA A 9 39.01 11.36 -4.17
C ALA A 9 38.26 10.67 -5.33
N LEU A 10 39.00 10.12 -6.29
CA LEU A 10 38.43 9.36 -7.40
C LEU A 10 37.80 8.05 -6.91
N LEU A 11 38.48 7.32 -6.01
CA LEU A 11 37.96 6.09 -5.42
C LEU A 11 36.71 6.36 -4.56
N THR A 12 36.69 7.42 -3.77
CA THR A 12 35.50 7.81 -2.99
C THR A 12 34.33 8.20 -3.90
N ALA A 13 34.58 8.93 -4.99
CA ALA A 13 33.54 9.27 -5.95
C ALA A 13 32.95 8.04 -6.65
N GLN A 14 33.77 7.03 -6.94
CA GLN A 14 33.31 5.75 -7.48
C GLN A 14 32.47 4.96 -6.47
N LEU A 15 32.89 4.92 -5.20
CA LEU A 15 32.12 4.28 -4.13
C LEU A 15 30.77 4.97 -3.91
N ASP A 16 30.73 6.30 -3.88
CA ASP A 16 29.49 7.06 -3.77
C ASP A 16 28.54 6.80 -4.93
N ALA A 17 29.08 6.71 -6.16
CA ALA A 17 28.28 6.36 -7.33
C ALA A 17 27.71 4.94 -7.24
N LEU A 18 28.47 3.98 -6.71
CA LEU A 18 27.98 2.62 -6.48
C LEU A 18 26.91 2.56 -5.39
N HIS A 19 27.11 3.26 -4.27
CA HIS A 19 26.12 3.35 -3.21
C HIS A 19 24.82 3.98 -3.70
N ARG A 20 24.89 5.08 -4.46
CA ARG A 20 23.70 5.71 -5.06
C ARG A 20 22.92 4.73 -5.94
N LYS A 21 23.61 3.99 -6.81
CA LYS A 21 22.98 2.96 -7.65
C LYS A 21 22.32 1.86 -6.83
N GLN A 22 22.95 1.42 -5.74
CA GLN A 22 22.38 0.42 -4.84
C GLN A 22 21.11 0.96 -4.14
N TYR A 23 21.15 2.19 -3.62
CA TYR A 23 19.98 2.81 -3.00
C TYR A 23 18.83 3.01 -3.98
N GLU A 24 19.11 3.47 -5.20
CA GLU A 24 18.10 3.60 -6.25
C GLU A 24 17.48 2.25 -6.60
N ALA A 25 18.29 1.19 -6.73
CA ALA A 25 17.80 -0.15 -7.00
C ALA A 25 16.91 -0.70 -5.86
N LEU A 26 17.31 -0.48 -4.60
CA LEU A 26 16.53 -0.86 -3.43
C LEU A 26 15.19 -0.13 -3.40
N GLN A 27 15.19 1.20 -3.59
CA GLN A 27 13.95 1.96 -3.62
C GLN A 27 13.00 1.56 -4.75
N VAL A 28 13.54 1.24 -5.94
CA VAL A 28 12.71 0.75 -7.04
C VAL A 28 12.09 -0.61 -6.69
N LYS A 29 12.84 -1.48 -6.00
CA LYS A 29 12.34 -2.77 -5.54
C LYS A 29 11.23 -2.59 -4.49
N GLU A 30 11.48 -1.79 -3.46
CA GLU A 30 10.51 -1.50 -2.40
C GLU A 30 9.23 -0.87 -2.98
N ARG A 31 9.35 0.09 -3.89
CA ARG A 31 8.19 0.70 -4.54
C ARG A 31 7.37 -0.29 -5.35
N LYS A 32 8.02 -1.22 -6.06
CA LYS A 32 7.32 -2.27 -6.81
C LYS A 32 6.59 -3.24 -5.89
N GLU A 33 7.23 -3.63 -4.80
CA GLU A 33 6.61 -4.50 -3.79
C GLU A 33 5.40 -3.80 -3.15
N GLN A 34 5.54 -2.53 -2.75
CA GLN A 34 4.45 -1.75 -2.19
C GLN A 34 3.28 -1.59 -3.17
N GLN A 35 3.55 -1.24 -4.43
CA GLN A 35 2.50 -1.12 -5.46
C GLN A 35 1.72 -2.42 -5.68
N ALA A 36 2.39 -3.57 -5.56
CA ALA A 36 1.72 -4.86 -5.67
C ALA A 36 0.73 -5.06 -4.50
N PHE A 37 1.15 -4.73 -3.27
CA PHE A 37 0.27 -4.79 -2.09
C PHE A 37 -0.89 -3.80 -2.17
N ASP A 38 -0.62 -2.54 -2.52
CA ASP A 38 -1.64 -1.49 -2.60
C ASP A 38 -2.78 -1.87 -3.57
N SER A 39 -2.43 -2.52 -4.69
CA SER A 39 -3.44 -2.97 -5.67
C SER A 39 -4.34 -4.09 -5.13
N LEU A 40 -3.78 -4.97 -4.29
CA LEU A 40 -4.51 -6.06 -3.67
C LEU A 40 -5.42 -5.53 -2.56
N ASP A 41 -4.90 -4.65 -1.71
CA ASP A 41 -5.67 -4.00 -0.65
C ASP A 41 -6.86 -3.24 -1.22
N GLN A 42 -6.65 -2.45 -2.28
CA GLN A 42 -7.74 -1.74 -2.95
C GLN A 42 -8.82 -2.69 -3.49
N SER A 43 -8.41 -3.87 -3.99
CA SER A 43 -9.34 -4.89 -4.50
C SER A 43 -10.16 -5.52 -3.35
N ILE A 44 -9.53 -5.78 -2.22
CA ILE A 44 -10.18 -6.30 -1.02
C ILE A 44 -11.17 -5.29 -0.46
N ASP A 45 -10.78 -4.02 -0.36
CA ASP A 45 -11.66 -2.94 0.12
C ASP A 45 -12.90 -2.78 -0.77
N ASN A 46 -12.72 -2.84 -2.09
CA ASN A 46 -13.84 -2.79 -3.04
C ASN A 46 -14.80 -3.98 -2.83
N LEU A 47 -14.29 -5.19 -2.65
CA LEU A 47 -15.10 -6.37 -2.37
C LEU A 47 -15.82 -6.28 -1.01
N ALA A 48 -15.15 -5.78 0.02
CA ALA A 48 -15.73 -5.56 1.34
C ALA A 48 -16.88 -4.54 1.27
N GLN A 49 -16.70 -3.46 0.52
CA GLN A 49 -17.74 -2.47 0.32
C GLN A 49 -18.95 -3.03 -0.43
N LEU A 50 -18.71 -3.77 -1.52
CA LEU A 50 -19.79 -4.41 -2.29
C LEU A 50 -20.58 -5.42 -1.46
N THR A 51 -19.90 -6.27 -0.69
CA THR A 51 -20.54 -7.27 0.17
C THR A 51 -21.33 -6.60 1.29
N SER A 52 -20.82 -5.52 1.88
CA SER A 52 -21.55 -4.71 2.86
C SER A 52 -22.84 -4.16 2.23
N THR A 53 -22.75 -3.44 1.11
CA THR A 53 -23.91 -2.86 0.43
C THR A 53 -24.97 -3.91 0.04
N LEU A 54 -24.55 -5.07 -0.47
CA LEU A 54 -25.46 -6.17 -0.79
C LEU A 54 -26.16 -6.70 0.48
N THR A 55 -25.40 -6.86 1.56
CA THR A 55 -25.95 -7.33 2.84
C THR A 55 -26.98 -6.35 3.39
N GLU A 56 -26.69 -5.05 3.36
CA GLU A 56 -27.64 -4.01 3.79
C GLU A 56 -28.92 -4.03 2.93
N ALA A 57 -28.79 -4.14 1.61
CA ALA A 57 -29.93 -4.23 0.70
C ALA A 57 -30.81 -5.45 0.99
N VAL A 58 -30.21 -6.62 1.24
CA VAL A 58 -30.92 -7.84 1.61
C VAL A 58 -31.64 -7.68 2.95
N LEU A 59 -30.99 -7.07 3.95
CA LEU A 59 -31.60 -6.85 5.26
C LEU A 59 -32.80 -5.90 5.16
N VAL A 60 -32.68 -4.82 4.41
CA VAL A 60 -33.79 -3.90 4.15
C VAL A 60 -34.94 -4.59 3.42
N ALA A 61 -34.64 -5.36 2.37
CA ALA A 61 -35.65 -6.13 1.65
C ALA A 61 -36.36 -7.18 2.54
N ALA A 62 -35.65 -7.74 3.52
CA ALA A 62 -36.19 -8.63 4.53
C ALA A 62 -36.98 -7.92 5.65
N GLY A 63 -37.14 -6.59 5.57
CA GLY A 63 -37.88 -5.78 6.54
C GLY A 63 -37.10 -5.48 7.82
N PHE A 64 -35.77 -5.53 7.77
CA PHE A 64 -34.92 -5.05 8.85
C PHE A 64 -34.55 -3.58 8.63
N HIS A 65 -34.30 -2.88 9.72
CA HIS A 65 -33.76 -1.51 9.70
C HIS A 65 -32.64 -1.40 10.72
N GLN A 66 -31.77 -0.41 10.55
CA GLN A 66 -30.70 -0.14 11.48
C GLN A 66 -31.19 0.79 12.60
N HIS A 67 -31.03 0.38 13.86
CA HIS A 67 -31.29 1.18 15.05
C HIS A 67 -30.07 1.13 15.96
N LYS A 68 -29.45 2.30 16.22
CA LYS A 68 -28.21 2.43 17.00
C LYS A 68 -27.11 1.45 16.53
N ARG A 69 -26.87 1.40 15.21
CA ARG A 69 -25.90 0.49 14.54
C ARG A 69 -26.21 -1.01 14.65
N GLN A 70 -27.39 -1.39 15.13
CA GLN A 70 -27.84 -2.79 15.18
C GLN A 70 -29.01 -3.00 14.24
N TRP A 71 -29.02 -4.12 13.52
CA TRP A 71 -30.16 -4.50 12.68
C TRP A 71 -31.30 -5.04 13.53
N ARG A 72 -32.51 -4.52 13.31
CA ARG A 72 -33.74 -4.95 13.99
C ARG A 72 -34.83 -5.23 12.98
N LYS A 73 -35.54 -6.34 13.16
CA LYS A 73 -36.71 -6.67 12.35
C LYS A 73 -37.82 -5.68 12.66
N GLN A 74 -38.42 -5.10 11.63
CA GLN A 74 -39.61 -4.29 11.80
C GLN A 74 -40.75 -5.19 12.27
N LYS A 75 -41.30 -4.87 13.45
CA LYS A 75 -42.55 -5.46 13.90
C LYS A 75 -43.64 -4.77 13.09
N ARG A 76 -44.47 -5.57 12.40
CA ARG A 76 -45.70 -5.08 11.76
C ARG A 76 -46.63 -4.49 12.81
#